data_AF-A0A8J1JAE5-F1
#
_entry.id   AF-A0A8J1JAE5-F1
#
_cell.length_a   1.000
_cell.length_b   1.000
_cell.length_c   1.000
_cell.angle_alpha   90.00
_cell.angle_beta   90.00
_cell.angle_gamma   90.00
#
_symmetry.space_group_name_H-M   'P 1'
#
loop_
_entity.id
_entity.type
_entity.pdbx_description
1 polymer ?
#
loop_
_entity_poly.entity_id
_entity_poly.type
_entity_poly.pdbx_seq_one_letter_code
_entity_poly.pdbx_strand_id
1 'polypeptide(L)'
;MLARLAVSAMAESCLTPVPSLIADLFGPEKRTRILALYMCTKAVFCIIASCFGTPVINLAGLNWRNALRITPGFGLFGLLLAIIVMKEPQRGGMEDDKNGDEGTKLNCSCYTNLKQLLKSCHFLTFTAGILCYAYVLGAKYFWVPGIIRQARKDVPIEVYCWTTDCSYDDNLIFGIIKCASDLIGIIIGTEISKRCQKKNPNVDALLCGIGLFFCAPFFVLFIFFVEINLPAAYGFIAISRILQAICQVPMVNMKLNLVSPELRGTASSIQILFAKLIGKVGSIYFIMLISEAILKHNYTRLSSVQFALTLAPLVAMIGGIVFFTVYLLKQKRAAKPGPEAVISQK
;
A
#
# COMPACT_ATOMS: atom_id res chain seq x y z
N MET A 1 -9.87 24.02 -4.03
CA MET A 1 -9.91 22.53 -4.09
C MET A 1 -9.33 21.96 -5.38
N LEU A 2 -9.65 22.52 -6.56
CA LEU A 2 -9.15 22.04 -7.87
C LEU A 2 -7.62 21.85 -7.92
N ALA A 3 -6.82 22.82 -7.45
CA ALA A 3 -5.36 22.68 -7.40
C ALA A 3 -4.88 21.45 -6.59
N ARG A 4 -5.53 21.11 -5.46
CA ARG A 4 -5.17 19.93 -4.66
C ARG A 4 -5.51 18.63 -5.38
N LEU A 5 -6.62 18.60 -6.11
CA LEU A 5 -7.00 17.47 -6.94
C LEU A 5 -6.00 17.27 -8.09
N ALA A 6 -5.63 18.34 -8.79
CA ALA A 6 -4.66 18.31 -9.88
C ALA A 6 -3.29 17.79 -9.42
N VAL A 7 -2.77 18.31 -8.29
CA VAL A 7 -1.50 17.85 -7.72
C VAL A 7 -1.56 16.37 -7.32
N SER A 8 -2.67 15.94 -6.73
CA SER A 8 -2.86 14.54 -6.33
C SER A 8 -2.93 13.61 -7.56
N ALA A 9 -3.65 14.01 -8.61
CA ALA A 9 -3.76 13.25 -9.84
C ALA A 9 -2.40 13.11 -10.54
N MET A 10 -1.63 14.20 -10.61
CA MET A 10 -0.29 14.22 -11.20
C MET A 10 0.71 13.37 -10.39
N ALA A 11 0.66 13.42 -9.06
CA ALA A 11 1.56 12.61 -8.23
C ALA A 11 1.33 11.11 -8.44
N GLU A 12 0.07 10.67 -8.54
CA GLU A 12 -0.24 9.25 -8.74
C GLU A 12 0.07 8.80 -10.17
N SER A 13 -0.10 9.66 -11.19
CA SER A 13 0.25 9.31 -12.58
C SER A 13 1.75 9.08 -12.76
N CYS A 14 2.61 9.87 -12.11
CA CYS A 14 4.05 9.68 -12.15
C CYS A 14 4.53 8.40 -11.44
N LEU A 15 3.86 8.00 -10.35
CA LEU A 15 4.28 6.86 -9.52
C LEU A 15 3.74 5.50 -10.00
N THR A 16 2.65 5.50 -10.77
CA THR A 16 2.00 4.30 -11.31
C THR A 16 2.88 3.48 -12.27
N PRO A 17 3.63 4.07 -13.23
CA PRO A 17 4.44 3.30 -14.18
C PRO A 17 5.76 2.79 -13.57
N VAL A 18 6.23 3.36 -12.46
CA VAL A 18 7.56 3.05 -11.90
C VAL A 18 7.80 1.55 -11.65
N PRO A 19 6.87 0.79 -11.03
CA PRO A 19 7.09 -0.65 -10.84
C PRO A 19 7.16 -1.44 -12.15
N SER A 20 6.43 -1.00 -13.18
CA SER A 20 6.48 -1.61 -14.51
C SER A 20 7.82 -1.30 -15.19
N LEU A 21 8.27 -0.05 -15.11
CA LEU A 21 9.58 0.36 -15.64
C LEU A 21 10.74 -0.37 -14.94
N ILE A 22 10.64 -0.60 -13.63
CA ILE A 22 11.61 -1.44 -12.89
C ILE A 22 11.57 -2.89 -13.38
N ALA A 23 10.38 -3.42 -13.70
CA ALA A 23 10.25 -4.77 -14.23
C ALA A 23 10.84 -4.91 -15.64
N ASP A 24 10.78 -3.84 -16.43
CA ASP A 24 11.33 -3.78 -17.79
C ASP A 24 12.85 -3.63 -17.79
N LEU A 25 13.46 -3.03 -16.75
CA LEU A 25 14.91 -2.83 -16.64
C LEU A 25 15.65 -3.97 -15.93
N PHE A 26 14.98 -4.72 -15.06
CA PHE A 26 15.63 -5.69 -14.19
C PHE A 26 14.94 -7.05 -14.25
N GLY A 27 15.75 -8.08 -14.51
CA GLY A 27 15.28 -9.46 -14.49
C GLY A 27 14.69 -9.90 -13.14
N PRO A 28 13.94 -11.01 -13.12
CA PRO A 28 13.13 -11.45 -11.99
C PRO A 28 13.93 -11.62 -10.68
N GLU A 29 15.20 -12.04 -10.76
CA GLU A 29 16.04 -12.24 -9.56
C GLU A 29 16.40 -10.94 -8.82
N LYS A 30 16.63 -9.84 -9.56
CA LYS A 30 17.04 -8.54 -8.99
C LYS A 30 15.84 -7.62 -8.77
N ARG A 31 14.75 -7.82 -9.51
CA ARG A 31 13.53 -7.00 -9.48
C ARG A 31 12.97 -6.79 -8.07
N THR A 32 12.82 -7.85 -7.27
CA THR A 32 12.28 -7.79 -5.91
C THR A 32 13.09 -6.83 -5.00
N ARG A 33 14.43 -6.84 -5.12
CA ARG A 33 15.30 -5.95 -4.31
C ARG A 33 15.15 -4.49 -4.72
N ILE A 34 15.00 -4.22 -6.00
CA ILE A 34 14.92 -2.85 -6.53
C ILE A 34 13.54 -2.26 -6.25
N LEU A 35 12.48 -3.07 -6.35
CA LEU A 35 11.15 -2.69 -5.90
C LEU A 35 11.12 -2.38 -4.40
N ALA A 36 11.82 -3.17 -3.59
CA ALA A 36 11.97 -2.91 -2.17
C ALA A 36 12.71 -1.60 -1.91
N LEU A 37 13.84 -1.35 -2.58
CA LEU A 37 14.59 -0.10 -2.49
C LEU A 37 13.71 1.11 -2.83
N TYR A 38 12.92 1.02 -3.91
CA TYR A 38 11.97 2.06 -4.29
C TYR A 38 10.92 2.32 -3.19
N MET A 39 10.32 1.28 -2.62
CA MET A 39 9.32 1.44 -1.56
C MET A 39 9.93 1.94 -0.24
N CYS A 40 11.13 1.47 0.13
CA CYS A 40 11.89 1.98 1.27
C CYS A 40 12.20 3.47 1.11
N THR A 41 12.63 3.88 -0.09
CA THR A 41 12.91 5.29 -0.42
C THR A 41 11.67 6.16 -0.18
N LYS A 42 10.48 5.70 -0.60
CA LYS A 42 9.22 6.40 -0.32
C LYS A 42 8.93 6.53 1.19
N ALA A 43 9.23 5.51 1.98
CA ALA A 43 9.06 5.56 3.44
C ALA A 43 10.06 6.54 4.09
N VAL A 44 11.32 6.54 3.66
CA VAL A 44 12.34 7.47 4.16
C VAL A 44 11.97 8.93 3.87
N PHE A 45 11.58 9.23 2.62
CA PHE A 45 11.14 10.58 2.27
C PHE A 45 9.88 11.03 3.01
N CYS A 46 8.98 10.11 3.36
CA CYS A 46 7.85 10.42 4.25
C CYS A 46 8.32 10.90 5.64
N ILE A 47 9.30 10.23 6.23
CA ILE A 47 9.84 10.59 7.56
C ILE A 47 10.51 11.96 7.48
N ILE A 48 11.36 12.19 6.46
CA ILE A 48 11.99 13.49 6.22
C ILE A 48 10.93 14.58 6.07
N ALA A 49 9.90 14.37 5.24
CA ALA A 49 8.83 15.35 5.06
C ALA A 49 8.09 15.66 6.38
N SER A 50 7.96 14.68 7.26
CA SER A 50 7.32 14.84 8.56
C SER A 50 8.19 15.66 9.52
N CYS A 51 9.49 15.37 9.59
CA CYS A 51 10.44 16.09 10.47
C CYS A 51 10.72 17.53 9.99
N PHE A 52 10.83 17.76 8.68
CA PHE A 52 11.18 19.06 8.12
C PHE A 52 9.96 19.95 7.80
N GLY A 53 8.73 19.46 7.98
CA GLY A 53 7.52 20.24 7.69
C GLY A 53 7.44 21.55 8.49
N THR A 54 7.56 21.47 9.82
CA THR A 54 7.46 22.64 10.72
C THR A 54 8.63 23.62 10.55
N PRO A 55 9.91 23.18 10.51
CA PRO A 55 11.03 24.08 10.24
C PRO A 55 10.90 24.86 8.92
N VAL A 56 10.43 24.20 7.86
CA VAL A 56 10.24 24.85 6.55
C VAL A 56 9.17 25.94 6.60
N ILE A 57 8.09 25.74 7.37
CA ILE A 57 7.05 26.76 7.56
C ILE A 57 7.60 27.94 8.36
N ASN A 58 8.41 27.68 9.39
CA ASN A 58 9.04 28.73 10.20
C ASN A 58 10.00 29.57 9.36
N LEU A 59 10.85 28.93 8.54
CA LEU A 59 11.77 29.61 7.61
C LEU A 59 11.02 30.42 6.54
N ALA A 60 9.83 29.99 6.15
CA ALA A 60 9.00 30.68 5.17
C ALA A 60 8.20 31.87 5.74
N GLY A 61 8.53 32.31 6.98
CA GLY A 61 7.88 33.41 7.68
C GLY A 61 6.48 33.06 8.19
N LEU A 62 6.29 31.83 8.68
CA LEU A 62 5.01 31.28 9.15
C LEU A 62 3.89 31.27 8.08
N ASN A 63 4.25 31.50 6.82
CA ASN A 63 3.32 31.52 5.69
C ASN A 63 3.36 30.19 4.94
N TRP A 64 2.34 29.35 5.13
CA TRP A 64 2.21 28.06 4.42
C TRP A 64 2.28 28.20 2.89
N ARG A 65 1.84 29.35 2.34
CA ARG A 65 1.90 29.65 0.91
C ARG A 65 3.34 29.72 0.40
N ASN A 66 4.25 30.29 1.18
CA ASN A 66 5.65 30.42 0.83
C ASN A 66 6.37 29.07 0.95
N ALA A 67 6.04 28.28 1.98
CA ALA A 67 6.53 26.91 2.12
C ALA A 67 6.18 26.02 0.91
N LEU A 68 4.96 26.17 0.36
CA LEU A 68 4.53 25.43 -0.83
C LEU A 68 5.31 25.77 -2.12
N ARG A 69 6.01 26.92 -2.19
CA ARG A 69 6.78 27.30 -3.38
C ARG A 69 8.08 26.50 -3.53
N ILE A 70 8.55 25.88 -2.45
CA ILE A 70 9.79 25.10 -2.44
C ILE A 70 9.59 23.78 -3.18
N THR A 71 8.44 23.12 -3.02
CA THR A 71 8.18 21.79 -3.60
C THR A 71 8.21 21.77 -5.14
N PRO A 72 7.61 22.72 -5.87
CA PRO A 72 7.75 22.81 -7.33
C PRO A 72 9.18 22.94 -7.81
N GLY A 73 10.05 23.64 -7.07
CA GLY A 73 11.47 23.78 -7.42
C GLY A 73 12.19 22.43 -7.43
N PHE A 74 12.01 21.63 -6.37
CA PHE A 74 12.53 20.25 -6.32
C PHE A 74 11.90 19.36 -7.40
N GLY A 75 10.61 19.54 -7.70
CA GLY A 75 9.93 18.81 -8.77
C GLY A 75 10.50 19.10 -10.15
N LEU A 76 10.74 20.38 -10.47
CA LEU A 76 11.32 20.80 -11.74
C LEU A 76 12.76 20.32 -11.89
N PHE A 77 13.55 20.39 -10.81
CA PHE A 77 14.90 19.82 -10.77
C PHE A 77 14.87 18.30 -11.02
N GLY A 78 13.97 17.57 -10.38
CA GLY A 78 13.79 16.14 -10.61
C GLY A 78 13.36 15.81 -12.05
N LEU A 79 12.49 16.63 -12.65
CA LEU A 79 12.09 16.48 -14.05
C LEU A 79 13.27 16.70 -15.01
N LEU A 80 14.06 17.73 -14.78
CA LEU A 80 15.25 18.02 -15.60
C LEU A 80 16.26 16.88 -15.51
N LEU A 81 16.50 16.35 -14.31
CA LEU A 81 17.35 15.18 -14.11
C LEU A 81 16.78 13.94 -14.81
N ALA A 82 15.47 13.71 -14.75
CA ALA A 82 14.84 12.59 -15.43
C ALA A 82 15.00 12.68 -16.96
N ILE A 83 14.83 13.85 -17.56
CA ILE A 83 15.01 14.05 -19.02
C ILE A 83 16.46 13.78 -19.45
N ILE A 84 17.44 14.16 -18.62
CA ILE A 84 18.87 13.98 -18.94
C ILE A 84 19.32 12.52 -18.72
N VAL A 85 18.83 11.86 -17.66
CA VAL A 85 19.38 10.59 -17.18
C VAL A 85 18.55 9.37 -17.62
N MET A 86 17.22 9.48 -17.73
CA MET A 86 16.38 8.33 -18.08
C MET A 86 16.31 8.12 -19.59
N LYS A 87 16.74 6.94 -20.03
CA LYS A 87 16.45 6.40 -21.36
C LYS A 87 15.29 5.41 -21.25
N GLU A 88 14.28 5.56 -22.11
CA GLU A 88 13.11 4.68 -22.13
C GLU A 88 13.54 3.23 -22.44
N PRO A 89 13.28 2.26 -21.55
CA PRO A 89 13.59 0.85 -21.81
C PRO A 89 12.56 0.23 -22.76
N GLN A 90 12.95 -0.87 -23.43
CA GLN A 90 11.99 -1.69 -24.15
C GLN A 90 11.06 -2.39 -23.16
N ARG A 91 9.74 -2.28 -23.37
CA ARG A 91 8.74 -2.92 -22.51
C ARG A 91 8.89 -4.44 -22.55
N GLY A 92 8.97 -5.08 -21.38
CA GLY A 92 9.20 -6.52 -21.27
C GLY A 92 10.61 -6.98 -21.66
N GLY A 93 11.57 -6.08 -21.88
CA GLY A 93 12.91 -6.44 -22.41
C GLY A 93 13.76 -7.35 -21.51
N MET A 94 13.34 -7.59 -20.27
CA MET A 94 14.02 -8.46 -19.28
C MET A 94 13.15 -9.65 -18.84
N GLU A 95 12.00 -9.89 -19.49
CA GLU A 95 11.24 -11.12 -19.29
C GLU A 95 11.77 -12.17 -20.26
N ASP A 96 12.24 -13.32 -19.76
CA ASP A 96 12.79 -14.38 -20.60
C ASP A 96 11.82 -14.69 -21.77
N ASP A 97 12.34 -14.72 -22.99
CA ASP A 97 11.75 -15.27 -24.23
C ASP A 97 11.49 -16.80 -24.10
N LYS A 98 10.84 -17.23 -23.02
CA LYS A 98 10.32 -18.60 -22.89
C LYS A 98 8.98 -18.77 -23.61
N ASN A 99 8.43 -17.69 -24.15
CA ASN A 99 7.40 -17.72 -25.17
C ASN A 99 8.05 -17.22 -26.46
N GLY A 100 8.68 -18.12 -27.22
CA GLY A 100 9.06 -17.89 -28.60
C GLY A 100 7.81 -17.80 -29.49
N ASP A 101 6.92 -16.86 -29.20
CA ASP A 101 5.92 -16.42 -30.18
C ASP A 101 6.51 -15.21 -30.88
N GLU A 102 7.07 -15.49 -32.05
CA GLU A 102 7.35 -14.51 -33.08
C GLU A 102 6.22 -13.49 -33.15
N GLY A 103 6.56 -12.21 -33.00
CA GLY A 103 5.99 -11.12 -33.80
C GLY A 103 4.48 -11.14 -34.09
N THR A 104 3.63 -11.61 -33.16
CA THR A 104 2.19 -11.40 -33.32
C THR A 104 1.95 -9.97 -32.94
N LYS A 105 2.00 -9.07 -33.93
CA LYS A 105 1.34 -7.78 -33.88
C LYS A 105 -0.11 -8.05 -33.50
N LEU A 106 -0.40 -8.05 -32.20
CA LEU A 106 -1.74 -8.20 -31.66
C LEU A 106 -2.52 -6.98 -32.14
N ASN A 107 -3.28 -7.18 -33.21
CA ASN A 107 -4.11 -6.15 -33.80
C ASN A 107 -5.00 -5.54 -32.71
N CYS A 108 -4.90 -4.22 -32.62
CA CYS A 108 -5.41 -3.40 -31.54
C CYS A 108 -6.93 -3.51 -31.37
N SER A 109 -7.34 -4.08 -30.24
CA SER A 109 -8.47 -3.53 -29.52
C SER A 109 -8.18 -3.61 -28.02
N CYS A 110 -7.74 -2.49 -27.45
CA CYS A 110 -7.51 -2.30 -26.02
C CYS A 110 -8.70 -2.80 -25.18
N TYR A 111 -9.91 -2.70 -25.74
CA TYR A 111 -11.16 -3.15 -25.13
C TYR A 111 -11.26 -4.68 -25.01
N THR A 112 -10.88 -5.44 -26.04
CA THR A 112 -10.95 -6.91 -26.01
C THR A 112 -9.99 -7.50 -24.98
N ASN A 113 -8.77 -6.97 -24.93
CA ASN A 113 -7.76 -7.38 -23.96
C ASN A 113 -8.14 -6.99 -22.52
N LEU A 114 -8.76 -5.81 -22.35
CA LEU A 114 -9.28 -5.37 -21.05
C LEU A 114 -10.43 -6.28 -20.57
N LYS A 115 -11.38 -6.61 -21.46
CA LYS A 115 -12.49 -7.52 -21.14
C LYS A 115 -11.98 -8.91 -20.74
N GLN A 116 -10.95 -9.40 -21.42
CA GLN A 116 -10.31 -10.68 -21.10
C GLN A 116 -9.61 -10.65 -19.74
N LEU A 117 -8.90 -9.56 -19.42
CA LEU A 117 -8.25 -9.37 -18.12
C LEU A 117 -9.28 -9.34 -16.98
N LEU A 118 -10.36 -8.56 -17.14
CA LEU A 118 -11.43 -8.43 -16.16
C LEU A 118 -12.26 -9.71 -15.99
N LYS A 119 -12.30 -10.59 -17.00
CA LYS A 119 -12.97 -11.90 -16.90
C LYS A 119 -12.11 -12.94 -16.16
N SER A 120 -10.80 -12.69 -16.00
CA SER A 120 -9.91 -13.65 -15.38
C SER A 120 -10.13 -13.73 -13.86
N CYS A 121 -10.54 -14.90 -13.37
CA CYS A 121 -10.80 -15.15 -11.95
C CYS A 121 -9.56 -14.84 -11.06
N HIS A 122 -8.35 -15.11 -11.56
CA HIS A 122 -7.10 -14.84 -10.85
C HIS A 122 -6.87 -13.34 -10.63
N PHE A 123 -7.08 -12.52 -11.67
CA PHE A 123 -6.91 -11.07 -11.56
C PHE A 123 -7.98 -10.44 -10.67
N LEU A 124 -9.23 -10.90 -10.77
CA LEU A 124 -10.32 -10.43 -9.91
C LEU A 124 -10.07 -10.76 -8.44
N THR A 125 -9.72 -12.01 -8.14
CA THR A 125 -9.41 -12.45 -6.76
C THR A 125 -8.21 -11.69 -6.20
N PHE A 126 -7.14 -11.53 -6.98
CA PHE A 126 -5.99 -10.72 -6.56
C PHE A 126 -6.36 -9.26 -6.31
N THR A 127 -7.15 -8.67 -7.22
CA THR A 127 -7.60 -7.29 -7.09
C THR A 127 -8.46 -7.13 -5.84
N ALA A 128 -9.39 -8.04 -5.55
CA ALA A 128 -10.18 -8.03 -4.32
C ALA A 128 -9.30 -8.01 -3.06
N GLY A 129 -8.22 -8.82 -3.02
CA GLY A 129 -7.24 -8.78 -1.93
C GLY A 129 -6.54 -7.42 -1.79
N ILE A 130 -6.17 -6.78 -2.91
CA ILE A 130 -5.62 -5.40 -2.91
C ILE A 130 -6.64 -4.40 -2.37
N LEU A 131 -7.93 -4.53 -2.70
CA LEU A 131 -8.98 -3.63 -2.23
C LEU A 131 -9.20 -3.76 -0.72
N CYS A 132 -9.25 -4.98 -0.19
CA CYS A 132 -9.30 -5.22 1.26
C CYS A 132 -8.06 -4.63 1.96
N TYR A 133 -6.87 -4.86 1.41
CA TYR A 133 -5.64 -4.26 1.92
C TYR A 133 -5.72 -2.73 1.97
N ALA A 134 -6.21 -2.09 0.91
CA ALA A 134 -6.32 -0.65 0.78
C ALA A 134 -7.37 -0.06 1.74
N TYR A 135 -8.50 -0.75 1.93
CA TYR A 135 -9.52 -0.40 2.93
C TYR A 135 -8.92 -0.29 4.33
N VAL A 136 -8.23 -1.35 4.77
CA VAL A 136 -7.61 -1.41 6.12
C VAL A 136 -6.55 -0.32 6.28
N LEU A 137 -5.74 -0.09 5.23
CA LEU A 137 -4.72 0.96 5.24
C LEU A 137 -5.34 2.35 5.40
N GLY A 138 -6.40 2.65 4.64
CA GLY A 138 -7.07 3.94 4.71
C GLY A 138 -7.82 4.17 6.03
N ALA A 139 -8.49 3.13 6.54
CA ALA A 139 -9.14 3.16 7.85
C ALA A 139 -8.15 3.54 8.96
N LYS A 140 -7.00 2.86 9.01
CA LYS A 140 -5.93 3.17 9.96
C LYS A 140 -5.42 4.60 9.80
N TYR A 141 -5.16 5.02 8.56
CA TYR A 141 -4.58 6.34 8.29
C TYR A 141 -5.45 7.50 8.78
N PHE A 142 -6.77 7.40 8.59
CA PHE A 142 -7.69 8.47 8.95
C PHE A 142 -8.11 8.43 10.42
N TRP A 143 -8.48 7.26 10.94
CA TRP A 143 -9.15 7.17 12.25
C TRP A 143 -8.18 7.05 13.43
N VAL A 144 -7.02 6.42 13.26
CA VAL A 144 -6.10 6.16 14.38
C VAL A 144 -5.61 7.45 15.07
N PRO A 145 -5.15 8.50 14.36
CA PRO A 145 -4.73 9.73 15.03
C PRO A 145 -5.85 10.40 15.83
N GLY A 146 -7.09 10.34 15.32
CA GLY A 146 -8.26 10.89 16.00
C GLY A 146 -8.59 10.17 17.30
N ILE A 147 -8.53 8.83 17.29
CA ILE A 147 -8.76 8.00 18.48
C ILE A 147 -7.66 8.23 19.52
N ILE A 148 -6.39 8.27 19.10
CA ILE A 148 -5.25 8.56 20.00
C ILE A 148 -5.40 9.93 20.64
N ARG A 149 -5.78 10.95 19.87
CA ARG A 149 -6.00 12.30 20.37
C ARG A 149 -7.10 12.35 21.42
N GLN A 150 -8.18 11.60 21.19
CA GLN A 150 -9.30 11.56 22.12
C GLN A 150 -8.92 10.80 23.40
N ALA A 151 -8.32 9.62 23.27
CA ALA A 151 -7.87 8.83 24.41
C ALA A 151 -6.84 9.56 25.30
N ARG A 152 -5.97 10.40 24.72
CA ARG A 152 -5.02 11.22 25.49
C ARG A 152 -5.70 12.25 26.39
N LYS A 153 -6.92 12.69 26.07
CA LYS A 153 -7.67 13.60 26.95
C LYS A 153 -8.22 12.87 28.18
N ASP A 154 -8.50 11.58 28.03
CA ASP A 154 -9.14 10.75 29.05
C ASP A 154 -8.11 10.04 29.94
N VAL A 155 -6.89 9.78 29.43
CA VAL A 155 -5.78 9.19 30.19
C VAL A 155 -4.83 10.30 30.68
N PRO A 156 -4.59 10.44 32.01
CA PRO A 156 -3.62 11.38 32.54
C PRO A 156 -2.20 10.87 32.28
N ILE A 157 -1.67 11.20 31.11
CA ILE A 157 -0.27 10.92 30.78
C ILE A 157 0.51 12.21 31.01
N GLU A 158 1.37 12.22 32.02
CA GLU A 158 2.45 13.19 32.12
C GLU A 158 3.40 12.96 30.94
N VAL A 159 3.19 13.73 29.87
CA VAL A 159 4.08 13.67 28.72
C VAL A 159 5.29 14.55 29.05
N TYR A 160 6.44 13.92 29.35
CA TYR A 160 7.71 14.63 29.56
C TYR A 160 7.98 15.56 28.39
N CYS A 161 7.88 16.86 28.64
CA CYS A 161 8.01 17.86 27.59
C CYS A 161 9.47 18.23 27.41
N TRP A 162 10.04 17.91 26.24
CA TRP A 162 11.42 18.21 25.91
C TRP A 162 11.61 19.64 25.37
N THR A 163 10.53 20.41 25.20
CA THR A 163 10.53 21.77 24.62
C THR A 163 9.57 22.69 25.36
N THR A 164 9.84 24.00 25.35
CA THR A 164 9.02 25.04 26.04
C THR A 164 7.60 25.18 25.51
N ASP A 165 7.33 24.76 24.27
CA ASP A 165 5.98 24.66 23.70
C ASP A 165 5.56 23.19 23.56
N CYS A 166 4.72 22.70 24.47
CA CYS A 166 4.24 21.31 24.49
C CYS A 166 3.11 21.06 23.48
N SER A 167 3.32 21.36 22.20
CA SER A 167 2.36 21.01 21.14
C SER A 167 2.70 19.65 20.53
N TYR A 168 2.21 18.56 21.11
CA TYR A 168 2.31 17.24 20.51
C TYR A 168 1.31 17.09 19.37
N ASP A 169 1.80 17.06 18.13
CA ASP A 169 0.96 16.80 16.97
C ASP A 169 0.80 15.27 16.79
N ASP A 170 -0.31 14.69 17.25
CA ASP A 170 -0.57 13.23 17.17
C ASP A 170 -0.44 12.68 15.74
N ASN A 171 -0.74 13.52 14.76
CA ASN A 171 -0.58 13.22 13.35
C ASN A 171 0.89 13.01 12.97
N LEU A 172 1.80 13.79 13.57
CA LEU A 172 3.24 13.68 13.35
C LEU A 172 3.79 12.40 13.98
N ILE A 173 3.42 12.13 15.24
CA ILE A 173 3.86 10.92 15.97
C ILE A 173 3.39 9.66 15.23
N PHE A 174 2.10 9.60 14.90
CA PHE A 174 1.56 8.48 14.14
C PHE A 174 2.19 8.39 12.74
N GLY A 175 2.46 9.52 12.09
CA GLY A 175 3.15 9.58 10.81
C GLY A 175 4.55 8.94 10.86
N ILE A 176 5.34 9.29 11.88
CA ILE A 176 6.68 8.71 12.10
C ILE A 176 6.58 7.21 12.40
N ILE A 177 5.72 6.79 13.33
CA ILE A 177 5.51 5.37 13.67
C ILE A 177 5.10 4.59 12.42
N LYS A 178 4.16 5.12 11.64
CA LYS A 178 3.70 4.51 10.40
C LYS A 178 4.85 4.34 9.40
N CYS A 179 5.61 5.40 9.13
CA CYS A 179 6.65 5.36 8.11
C CYS A 179 7.87 4.51 8.55
N ALA A 180 8.20 4.48 9.84
CA ALA A 180 9.19 3.55 10.40
C ALA A 180 8.72 2.07 10.32
N SER A 181 7.46 1.82 10.68
CA SER A 181 6.84 0.49 10.57
C SER A 181 6.78 0.01 9.12
N ASP A 182 6.48 0.91 8.19
CA ASP A 182 6.47 0.63 6.75
C ASP A 182 7.87 0.20 6.28
N LEU A 183 8.91 0.94 6.68
CA LEU A 183 10.29 0.61 6.33
C LEU A 183 10.69 -0.78 6.84
N ILE A 184 10.43 -1.07 8.12
CA ILE A 184 10.74 -2.37 8.73
C ILE A 184 9.97 -3.49 8.02
N GLY A 185 8.67 -3.31 7.79
CA GLY A 185 7.84 -4.32 7.13
C GLY A 185 8.25 -4.57 5.68
N ILE A 186 8.64 -3.54 4.92
CA ILE A 186 9.14 -3.69 3.54
C ILE A 186 10.42 -4.53 3.54
N ILE A 187 11.38 -4.24 4.43
CA ILE A 187 12.65 -4.97 4.53
C ILE A 187 12.38 -6.45 4.86
N ILE A 188 11.57 -6.71 5.89
CA ILE A 188 11.21 -8.07 6.32
C ILE A 188 10.48 -8.81 5.18
N GLY A 189 9.46 -8.19 4.58
CA GLY A 189 8.67 -8.82 3.52
C GLY A 189 9.48 -9.13 2.28
N THR A 190 10.44 -8.27 1.93
CA THR A 190 11.36 -8.48 0.81
C THR A 190 12.30 -9.65 1.08
N GLU A 191 12.90 -9.71 2.27
CA GLU A 191 13.86 -10.76 2.61
C GLU A 191 13.17 -12.13 2.72
N ILE A 192 11.98 -12.19 3.33
CA ILE A 192 11.16 -13.42 3.38
C ILE A 192 10.73 -13.85 1.99
N SER A 193 10.17 -12.93 1.19
CA SER A 193 9.79 -13.21 -0.21
C SER A 193 10.99 -13.78 -0.97
N LYS A 194 12.15 -13.13 -0.94
CA LYS A 194 13.34 -13.58 -1.66
C LYS A 194 13.84 -14.95 -1.22
N ARG A 195 13.94 -15.21 0.09
CA ARG A 195 14.43 -16.50 0.61
C ARG A 195 13.49 -17.64 0.27
N CYS A 196 12.20 -17.42 0.47
CA CYS A 196 11.20 -18.47 0.28
C CYS A 196 10.82 -18.66 -1.19
N GLN A 197 10.97 -17.65 -2.04
CA GLN A 197 10.69 -17.72 -3.48
C GLN A 197 11.62 -18.70 -4.21
N LYS A 198 12.84 -18.91 -3.70
CA LYS A 198 13.75 -19.97 -4.17
C LYS A 198 13.16 -21.37 -4.03
N LYS A 199 12.36 -21.61 -2.98
CA LYS A 199 11.75 -22.92 -2.69
C LYS A 199 10.33 -23.03 -3.23
N ASN A 200 9.57 -21.94 -3.21
CA ASN A 200 8.20 -21.90 -3.69
C ASN A 200 7.91 -20.58 -4.44
N PRO A 201 7.76 -20.59 -5.77
CA PRO A 201 7.55 -19.37 -6.56
C PRO A 201 6.25 -18.64 -6.23
N ASN A 202 5.29 -19.32 -5.59
CA ASN A 202 3.99 -18.76 -5.22
C ASN A 202 3.95 -18.18 -3.79
N VAL A 203 5.09 -18.09 -3.09
CA VAL A 203 5.14 -17.65 -1.69
C VAL A 203 4.61 -16.23 -1.48
N ASP A 204 4.69 -15.35 -2.49
CA ASP A 204 4.24 -13.96 -2.37
C ASP A 204 2.76 -13.85 -1.98
N ALA A 205 1.91 -14.72 -2.53
CA ALA A 205 0.48 -14.77 -2.19
C ALA A 205 0.26 -15.25 -0.75
N LEU A 206 0.99 -16.29 -0.34
CA LEU A 206 0.94 -16.84 1.01
C LEU A 206 1.38 -15.81 2.05
N LEU A 207 2.48 -15.11 1.76
CA LEU A 207 3.05 -14.08 2.63
C LEU A 207 2.07 -12.90 2.82
N CYS A 208 1.37 -12.49 1.75
CA CYS A 208 0.31 -11.48 1.85
C CYS A 208 -0.88 -11.96 2.70
N GLY A 209 -1.28 -13.22 2.54
CA GLY A 209 -2.37 -13.81 3.31
C GLY A 209 -2.07 -13.83 4.80
N ILE A 210 -0.88 -14.33 5.18
CA ILE A 210 -0.41 -14.38 6.57
C ILE A 210 -0.29 -12.95 7.14
N GLY A 211 0.40 -12.06 6.44
CA GLY A 211 0.62 -10.69 6.91
C GLY A 211 -0.68 -9.93 7.16
N LEU A 212 -1.65 -10.04 6.26
CA LEU A 212 -2.94 -9.36 6.40
C LEU A 212 -3.84 -10.01 7.46
N PHE A 213 -3.82 -11.35 7.58
CA PHE A 213 -4.58 -12.07 8.60
C PHE A 213 -4.09 -11.75 10.01
N PHE A 214 -2.78 -11.85 10.27
CA PHE A 214 -2.21 -11.55 11.58
C PHE A 214 -2.20 -10.06 11.91
N CYS A 215 -2.25 -9.17 10.91
CA CYS A 215 -2.44 -7.74 11.14
C CYS A 215 -3.76 -7.43 11.89
N ALA A 216 -4.81 -8.23 11.69
CA ALA A 216 -6.14 -8.04 12.27
C ALA A 216 -6.16 -8.09 13.81
N PRO A 217 -5.69 -9.15 14.49
CA PRO A 217 -5.72 -9.22 15.96
C PRO A 217 -4.91 -8.11 16.62
N PHE A 218 -3.73 -7.75 16.11
CA PHE A 218 -2.96 -6.63 16.65
C PHE A 218 -3.67 -5.28 16.48
N PHE A 219 -4.46 -5.13 15.41
CA PHE A 219 -5.25 -3.91 15.25
C PHE A 219 -6.42 -3.86 16.24
N VAL A 220 -7.06 -5.00 16.52
CA VAL A 220 -8.09 -5.11 17.56
C VAL A 220 -7.50 -4.80 18.94
N LEU A 221 -6.33 -5.35 19.27
CA LEU A 221 -5.63 -5.05 20.52
C LEU A 221 -5.35 -3.55 20.68
N PHE A 222 -4.93 -2.87 19.60
CA PHE A 222 -4.79 -1.41 19.62
C PHE A 222 -6.10 -0.70 20.00
N ILE A 223 -7.23 -1.09 19.41
CA ILE A 223 -8.53 -0.43 19.64
C ILE A 223 -8.93 -0.51 21.12
N PHE A 224 -8.70 -1.64 21.78
CA PHE A 224 -9.07 -1.81 23.20
C PHE A 224 -8.03 -1.22 24.16
N PHE A 225 -6.73 -1.30 23.86
CA PHE A 225 -5.69 -0.82 24.76
C PHE A 225 -5.48 0.70 24.73
N VAL A 226 -6.03 1.40 23.73
CA VAL A 226 -5.82 2.86 23.59
C VAL A 226 -6.34 3.66 24.79
N GLU A 227 -7.38 3.17 25.49
CA GLU A 227 -7.95 3.80 26.70
C GLU A 227 -7.26 3.35 27.99
N ILE A 228 -6.57 2.20 27.97
CA ILE A 228 -5.96 1.61 29.18
C ILE A 228 -4.49 2.04 29.29
N ASN A 229 -3.74 1.89 28.20
CA ASN A 229 -2.30 2.12 28.17
C ASN A 229 -1.85 2.59 26.79
N LEU A 230 -1.62 3.90 26.66
CA LEU A 230 -1.26 4.52 25.39
C LEU A 230 0.08 4.03 24.82
N PRO A 231 1.19 3.88 25.60
CA PRO A 231 2.41 3.24 25.12
C PRO A 231 2.19 1.85 24.52
N ALA A 232 1.40 0.99 25.18
CA ALA A 232 1.09 -0.35 24.67
C ALA A 232 0.31 -0.27 23.35
N ALA A 233 -0.65 0.66 23.24
CA ALA A 233 -1.41 0.89 22.01
C ALA A 233 -0.49 1.29 20.84
N TYR A 234 0.49 2.18 21.07
CA TYR A 234 1.49 2.53 20.04
C TYR A 234 2.30 1.30 19.58
N GLY A 235 2.66 0.40 20.50
CA GLY A 235 3.32 -0.87 20.15
C GLY A 235 2.44 -1.76 19.28
N PHE A 236 1.17 -1.95 19.64
CA PHE A 236 0.26 -2.80 18.88
C PHE A 236 -0.05 -2.26 17.48
N ILE A 237 -0.26 -0.95 17.33
CA ILE A 237 -0.49 -0.36 16.00
C ILE A 237 0.77 -0.43 15.13
N ALA A 238 1.96 -0.29 15.71
CA ALA A 238 3.22 -0.45 15.00
C ALA A 238 3.38 -1.89 14.47
N ILE A 239 3.16 -2.90 15.32
CA ILE A 239 3.22 -4.32 14.91
C ILE A 239 2.18 -4.62 13.81
N SER A 240 0.93 -4.18 14.00
CA SER A 240 -0.12 -4.32 12.99
C SER A 240 0.27 -3.66 11.67
N ARG A 241 0.96 -2.51 11.72
CA ARG A 241 1.44 -1.81 10.52
C ARG A 241 2.60 -2.54 9.85
N ILE A 242 3.56 -3.06 10.60
CA ILE A 242 4.68 -3.87 10.08
C ILE A 242 4.14 -5.10 9.33
N LEU A 243 3.21 -5.85 9.94
CA LEU A 243 2.60 -7.03 9.32
C LEU A 243 1.87 -6.70 8.01
N GLN A 244 1.19 -5.57 7.98
CA GLN A 244 0.56 -5.08 6.75
C GLN A 244 1.60 -4.57 5.72
N ALA A 245 2.71 -3.98 6.15
CA ALA A 245 3.76 -3.48 5.26
C ALA A 245 4.55 -4.62 4.58
N ILE A 246 4.67 -5.79 5.23
CA ILE A 246 5.24 -7.02 4.64
C ILE A 246 4.61 -7.37 3.29
N CYS A 247 3.32 -7.06 3.10
CA CYS A 247 2.58 -7.40 1.88
C CYS A 247 2.94 -6.49 0.68
N GLN A 248 3.56 -5.31 0.89
CA GLN A 248 3.66 -4.28 -0.14
C GLN A 248 4.48 -4.71 -1.36
N VAL A 249 5.70 -5.21 -1.15
CA VAL A 249 6.57 -5.67 -2.23
C VAL A 249 6.03 -6.95 -2.89
N PRO A 250 5.61 -7.99 -2.13
CA PRO A 250 5.00 -9.18 -2.70
C PRO A 250 3.75 -8.90 -3.55
N MET A 251 2.88 -7.97 -3.16
CA MET A 251 1.72 -7.56 -3.96
C MET A 251 2.14 -6.98 -5.32
N VAL A 252 3.18 -6.14 -5.34
CA VAL A 252 3.68 -5.56 -6.60
C VAL A 252 4.31 -6.64 -7.49
N ASN A 253 5.12 -7.53 -6.92
CA ASN A 253 5.66 -8.68 -7.65
C ASN A 253 4.57 -9.56 -8.24
N MET A 254 3.55 -9.89 -7.45
CA MET A 254 2.43 -10.70 -7.91
C MET A 254 1.66 -10.03 -9.05
N LYS A 255 1.46 -8.71 -8.99
CA LYS A 255 0.84 -7.95 -10.08
C LYS A 255 1.65 -8.05 -11.37
N LEU A 256 2.96 -7.84 -11.29
CA LEU A 256 3.85 -7.91 -12.44
C LEU A 256 3.87 -9.32 -13.06
N ASN A 257 3.76 -10.36 -12.23
CA ASN A 257 3.73 -11.75 -12.71
C ASN A 257 2.36 -12.19 -13.26
N LEU A 258 1.27 -11.54 -12.88
CA LEU A 258 -0.09 -11.91 -13.31
C LEU A 258 -0.52 -11.22 -14.60
N VAL A 259 0.09 -10.08 -14.94
CA VAL A 259 -0.32 -9.22 -16.06
C VAL A 259 0.81 -9.11 -17.07
N SER A 260 0.50 -9.37 -18.34
CA SER A 260 1.43 -9.22 -19.45
C SER A 260 1.97 -7.78 -19.55
N PRO A 261 3.23 -7.57 -19.98
CA PRO A 261 3.87 -6.25 -20.04
C PRO A 261 3.01 -5.16 -20.69
N GLU A 262 2.33 -5.49 -21.79
CA GLU A 262 1.50 -4.57 -22.57
C GLU A 262 0.27 -4.04 -21.79
N LEU A 263 -0.28 -4.84 -20.87
CA LEU A 263 -1.49 -4.52 -20.10
C LEU A 263 -1.20 -4.05 -18.67
N ARG A 264 0.08 -4.00 -18.24
CA ARG A 264 0.44 -3.59 -16.87
C ARG A 264 0.00 -2.19 -16.51
N GLY A 265 0.08 -1.26 -17.46
CA GLY A 265 -0.31 0.14 -17.26
C GLY A 265 -1.81 0.29 -16.98
N THR A 266 -2.65 -0.34 -17.80
CA THR A 266 -4.12 -0.31 -17.64
C THR A 266 -4.56 -1.03 -16.37
N ALA A 267 -4.02 -2.22 -16.12
CA ALA A 267 -4.31 -3.00 -14.91
C ALA A 267 -3.94 -2.25 -13.63
N SER A 268 -2.74 -1.62 -13.60
CA SER A 268 -2.28 -0.86 -12.44
C SER A 268 -3.17 0.36 -12.18
N SER A 269 -3.59 1.06 -13.24
CA SER A 269 -4.45 2.24 -13.13
C SER A 269 -5.81 1.88 -12.55
N ILE A 270 -6.43 0.80 -13.04
CA ILE A 270 -7.72 0.30 -12.53
C ILE A 270 -7.60 -0.09 -11.05
N GLN A 271 -6.57 -0.87 -10.71
CA GLN A 271 -6.35 -1.31 -9.33
C GLN A 271 -6.13 -0.13 -8.39
N ILE A 272 -5.32 0.86 -8.78
CA ILE A 272 -5.07 2.05 -7.96
C ILE A 272 -6.35 2.88 -7.81
N LEU A 273 -7.12 3.07 -8.88
CA LEU A 273 -8.39 3.81 -8.81
C LEU A 273 -9.34 3.20 -7.78
N PHE A 274 -9.61 1.91 -7.87
CA PHE A 274 -10.50 1.23 -6.92
C PHE A 274 -9.89 1.16 -5.52
N ALA A 275 -8.59 0.91 -5.40
CA ALA A 275 -7.91 0.88 -4.11
C ALA A 275 -7.96 2.23 -3.39
N LYS A 276 -7.83 3.35 -4.11
CA LYS A 276 -7.93 4.69 -3.52
C LYS A 276 -9.38 5.05 -3.21
N LEU A 277 -10.32 4.69 -4.08
CA LEU A 277 -11.75 4.95 -3.85
C LEU A 277 -12.23 4.21 -2.59
N ILE A 278 -12.03 2.90 -2.53
CA ILE A 278 -12.44 2.07 -1.38
C ILE A 278 -11.58 2.39 -0.16
N GLY A 279 -10.27 2.53 -0.36
CA GLY A 279 -9.31 2.78 0.70
C GLY A 279 -9.52 4.13 1.38
N LYS A 280 -9.59 5.24 0.63
CA LYS A 280 -9.69 6.57 1.23
C LYS A 280 -11.12 7.00 1.47
N VAL A 281 -12.01 6.88 0.48
CA VAL A 281 -13.39 7.38 0.60
C VAL A 281 -14.26 6.34 1.30
N GLY A 282 -14.20 5.09 0.84
CA GLY A 282 -15.00 3.99 1.39
C GLY A 282 -14.74 3.79 2.89
N SER A 283 -13.48 3.66 3.30
CA SER A 283 -13.16 3.43 4.72
C SER A 283 -13.64 4.53 5.65
N ILE A 284 -13.59 5.79 5.23
CA ILE A 284 -14.09 6.91 6.04
C ILE A 284 -15.62 6.84 6.10
N TYR A 285 -16.27 6.73 4.94
CA TYR A 285 -17.73 6.76 4.84
C TYR A 285 -18.39 5.60 5.60
N PHE A 286 -17.94 4.35 5.41
CA PHE A 286 -18.53 3.19 6.06
C PHE A 286 -18.35 3.22 7.59
N ILE A 287 -17.15 3.57 8.07
CA ILE A 287 -16.89 3.67 9.52
C ILE A 287 -17.72 4.80 10.13
N MET A 288 -17.83 5.94 9.45
CA MET A 288 -18.64 7.07 9.92
C MET A 288 -20.12 6.71 10.01
N LEU A 289 -20.68 6.07 8.97
CA LEU A 289 -22.09 5.66 8.94
C LEU A 289 -22.44 4.69 10.07
N ILE A 290 -21.57 3.69 10.31
CA ILE A 290 -21.75 2.73 11.40
C ILE A 290 -21.61 3.43 12.76
N SER A 291 -20.62 4.32 12.91
CA SER A 291 -20.40 5.08 14.13
C SER A 291 -21.63 5.94 14.49
N GLU A 292 -22.22 6.64 13.52
CA GLU A 292 -23.43 7.44 13.72
C GLU A 292 -24.66 6.60 14.07
N ALA A 293 -24.81 5.41 13.49
CA ALA A 293 -25.89 4.49 13.82
C ALA A 293 -25.80 4.00 15.28
N ILE A 294 -24.58 3.74 15.77
CA ILE A 294 -24.32 3.32 17.15
C ILE A 294 -24.51 4.49 18.11
N LEU A 295 -24.10 5.69 17.72
CA LEU A 295 -24.24 6.90 18.55
C LEU A 295 -25.70 7.16 18.95
N LYS A 296 -26.66 6.83 18.07
CA LYS A 296 -28.11 6.94 18.35
C LYS A 296 -28.59 6.04 19.48
N HIS A 297 -27.83 5.02 19.87
CA HIS A 297 -28.15 4.09 20.96
C HIS A 297 -27.49 4.48 22.29
N ASN A 298 -27.27 5.78 22.55
CA ASN A 298 -26.69 6.34 23.77
C ASN A 298 -25.24 5.89 24.11
N TYR A 299 -24.42 5.62 23.10
CA TYR A 299 -22.97 5.38 23.29
C TYR A 299 -22.18 6.71 23.27
N THR A 300 -20.97 6.72 23.86
CA THR A 300 -20.06 7.86 23.71
C THR A 300 -19.46 7.89 22.30
N ARG A 301 -19.09 9.09 21.82
CA ARG A 301 -18.49 9.26 20.49
C ARG A 301 -17.23 8.41 20.29
N LEU A 302 -16.43 8.22 21.34
CA LEU A 302 -15.21 7.41 21.28
C LEU A 302 -15.55 5.93 21.08
N SER A 303 -16.41 5.38 21.94
CA SER A 303 -16.78 3.97 21.89
C SER A 303 -17.52 3.61 20.59
N SER A 304 -18.35 4.52 20.06
CA SER A 304 -18.99 4.32 18.76
C SER A 304 -17.98 4.23 17.61
N VAL A 305 -16.95 5.07 17.60
CA VAL A 305 -15.90 5.05 16.57
C VAL A 305 -15.02 3.82 16.72
N GLN A 306 -14.64 3.44 17.94
CA GLN A 306 -13.86 2.23 18.22
C GLN A 306 -14.59 0.98 17.72
N PHE A 307 -15.88 0.85 18.05
CA PHE A 307 -16.68 -0.29 17.59
C PHE A 307 -16.81 -0.30 16.07
N ALA A 308 -17.09 0.84 15.44
CA ALA A 308 -17.14 0.94 13.98
C ALA A 308 -15.79 0.58 13.31
N LEU A 309 -14.67 0.92 13.96
CA LEU A 309 -13.32 0.62 13.45
C LEU A 309 -13.00 -0.88 13.50
N THR A 310 -13.66 -1.68 14.35
CA THR A 310 -13.50 -3.16 14.39
C THR A 310 -13.91 -3.84 13.08
N LEU A 311 -14.68 -3.17 12.22
CA LEU A 311 -14.95 -3.63 10.86
C LEU A 311 -13.67 -3.76 10.03
N ALA A 312 -12.69 -2.88 10.21
CA ALA A 312 -11.45 -2.92 9.42
C ALA A 312 -10.62 -4.20 9.68
N PRO A 313 -10.38 -4.67 10.92
CA PRO A 313 -9.84 -6.00 11.18
C PRO A 313 -10.60 -7.15 10.50
N LEU A 314 -11.93 -7.11 10.45
CA LEU A 314 -12.72 -8.14 9.74
C LEU A 314 -12.43 -8.13 8.24
N VAL A 315 -12.37 -6.94 7.64
CA VAL A 315 -11.98 -6.79 6.22
C VAL A 315 -10.54 -7.26 5.99
N ALA A 316 -9.64 -7.09 6.95
CA ALA A 316 -8.28 -7.63 6.88
C ALA A 316 -8.29 -9.16 6.87
N MET A 317 -9.06 -9.82 7.74
CA MET A 317 -9.20 -11.28 7.73
C MET A 317 -9.75 -11.80 6.40
N ILE A 318 -10.79 -11.16 5.87
CA ILE A 318 -11.35 -11.49 4.54
C ILE A 318 -10.28 -11.34 3.46
N GLY A 319 -9.54 -10.23 3.46
CA GLY A 319 -8.44 -10.02 2.52
C GLY A 319 -7.35 -11.09 2.63
N GLY A 320 -7.03 -11.52 3.86
CA GLY A 320 -6.10 -12.62 4.12
C GLY A 320 -6.57 -13.92 3.46
N ILE A 321 -7.83 -14.30 3.68
CA ILE A 321 -8.45 -15.48 3.05
C ILE A 321 -8.41 -15.37 1.52
N VAL A 322 -8.72 -14.20 0.96
CA VAL A 322 -8.65 -13.96 -0.49
C VAL A 322 -7.22 -14.13 -1.03
N PHE A 323 -6.18 -13.71 -0.31
CA PHE A 323 -4.81 -13.99 -0.72
C PHE A 323 -4.43 -15.48 -0.62
N PHE A 324 -4.95 -16.19 0.39
CA PHE A 324 -4.82 -17.65 0.47
C PHE A 324 -5.52 -18.36 -0.70
N THR A 325 -6.70 -17.91 -1.13
CA THR A 325 -7.35 -18.50 -2.31
C THR A 325 -6.55 -18.26 -3.58
N VAL A 326 -5.92 -17.08 -3.75
CA VAL A 326 -4.98 -16.84 -4.87
C VAL A 326 -3.81 -17.83 -4.82
N TYR A 327 -3.24 -18.08 -3.64
CA TYR A 327 -2.17 -19.07 -3.47
C TYR A 327 -2.61 -20.47 -3.91
N LEU A 328 -3.80 -20.92 -3.46
CA LEU A 328 -4.35 -22.23 -3.82
C LEU A 328 -4.66 -22.35 -5.31
N LEU A 329 -5.20 -21.30 -5.93
CA LEU A 329 -5.48 -21.27 -7.37
C LEU A 329 -4.19 -21.42 -8.20
N LYS A 330 -3.12 -20.71 -7.81
CA LYS A 330 -1.81 -20.84 -8.45
C LYS A 330 -1.22 -22.25 -8.28
N GLN A 331 -1.37 -22.85 -7.10
CA GLN A 331 -0.89 -24.22 -6.85
C GLN A 331 -1.66 -25.26 -7.67
N LYS A 332 -2.99 -25.14 -7.79
CA LYS A 332 -3.80 -26.03 -8.63
C LYS A 332 -3.42 -25.95 -10.11
N ARG A 333 -3.07 -24.76 -10.61
CA ARG A 333 -2.59 -24.57 -11.99
C ARG A 333 -1.22 -25.22 -12.20
N ALA A 334 -0.33 -25.17 -11.21
CA ALA A 334 0.95 -25.87 -11.28
C ALA A 334 0.79 -27.40 -11.21
N ALA A 335 -0.25 -27.91 -10.52
CA ALA A 335 -0.52 -29.34 -10.39
C ALA A 335 -1.31 -29.95 -11.57
N LYS A 336 -2.06 -29.15 -12.33
CA LYS A 336 -2.73 -29.55 -13.56
C LYS A 336 -2.13 -28.80 -14.75
N PRO A 337 -0.99 -29.25 -15.31
CA PRO A 337 -0.63 -28.84 -16.66
C PRO A 337 -1.77 -29.34 -17.58
N GLY A 338 -2.61 -28.42 -18.06
CA GLY A 338 -3.66 -28.77 -19.02
C GLY A 338 -3.05 -29.33 -20.32
N PRO A 339 -3.86 -29.95 -21.20
CA PRO A 339 -3.37 -30.56 -22.45
C PRO A 339 -2.67 -29.59 -23.42
N GLU A 340 -2.73 -28.28 -23.21
CA GLU A 340 -1.93 -27.29 -23.95
C GLU A 340 -0.43 -27.32 -23.57
N ALA A 341 -0.05 -27.98 -22.47
CA ALA A 341 1.34 -28.15 -22.07
C ALA A 341 2.08 -29.30 -22.81
N VAL A 342 1.41 -30.03 -23.70
CA VAL A 342 1.97 -31.18 -24.43
C VAL A 342 2.45 -30.81 -25.84
N ILE A 343 2.26 -29.58 -26.31
CA ILE A 343 2.75 -29.15 -27.65
C ILE A 343 4.15 -28.49 -27.59
N SER A 344 4.75 -28.30 -26.41
CA SER A 344 6.10 -27.70 -26.28
C SER A 344 7.09 -28.61 -25.55
N GLN A 345 7.08 -29.90 -25.90
CA GLN A 345 8.24 -30.77 -25.77
C GLN A 345 8.54 -31.43 -27.11
N LYS A 346 9.12 -30.64 -28.02
CA LYS A 346 10.12 -31.12 -28.96
C LYS A 346 10.96 -29.96 -29.47
#